data_AF-A0AAV7HVV6-F1
#
_entry.id   AF-A0AAV7HVV6-F1
#
_cell.length_a   1.000
_cell.length_b   1.000
_cell.length_c   1.000
_cell.angle_alpha   90.00
_cell.angle_beta   90.00
_cell.angle_gamma   90.00
#
_symmetry.space_group_name_H-M   'P 1'
#
loop_
_entity.id
_entity.type
_entity.pdbx_description
1 polymer ?
#
loop_
_entity_poly.entity_id
_entity_poly.type
_entity_poly.pdbx_seq_one_letter_code
_entity_poly.pdbx_strand_id
1 'polypeptide(L)'
;EDQNYLINQAKIQNIVKPTWKNPSRNETTNVLKDEYFSQLEPEQVSLLMNMFKFDLELFGYSAKDYEKYSTGSEFSLSNLTCKTKNEFID
;
A
#
# COMPACT_ATOMS: atom_id res chain seq x y z
N GLU A 1 6.48 -27.95 -4.64
CA GLU A 1 6.78 -29.37 -4.89
C GLU A 1 6.45 -30.24 -3.67
N ASP A 2 6.88 -29.85 -2.47
CA ASP A 2 6.66 -30.60 -1.23
C ASP A 2 5.20 -30.92 -0.89
N GLN A 3 4.28 -29.98 -1.13
CA GLN A 3 2.85 -30.23 -0.89
C GLN A 3 2.29 -31.37 -1.74
N ASN A 4 2.71 -31.48 -3.01
CA ASN A 4 2.25 -32.55 -3.90
C ASN A 4 2.81 -33.91 -3.44
N TYR A 5 4.05 -33.94 -2.96
CA TYR A 5 4.66 -35.13 -2.40
C TYR A 5 3.89 -35.64 -1.17
N LEU A 6 3.55 -34.74 -0.24
CA LEU A 6 2.78 -35.09 0.96
C LEU A 6 1.36 -35.56 0.64
N ILE A 7 0.68 -34.91 -0.31
CA ILE A 7 -0.67 -35.29 -0.76
C ILE A 7 -0.65 -36.70 -1.37
N ASN A 8 0.35 -36.99 -2.21
CA ASN A 8 0.53 -38.29 -2.83
C ASN A 8 0.86 -39.38 -1.81
N GLN A 9 1.76 -39.08 -0.86
CA GLN A 9 2.15 -40.00 0.21
C GLN A 9 0.95 -40.36 1.11
N ALA A 10 0.11 -39.38 1.43
CA ALA A 10 -1.10 -39.57 2.23
C ALA A 10 -2.28 -40.17 1.45
N LYS A 11 -2.18 -40.33 0.12
CA LYS A 11 -3.24 -40.83 -0.78
C LYS A 11 -4.54 -40.03 -0.72
N ILE A 12 -4.45 -38.72 -0.45
CA ILE A 12 -5.61 -37.83 -0.27
C ILE A 12 -5.85 -36.92 -1.48
N GLN A 13 -5.21 -37.18 -2.63
CA GLN A 13 -5.39 -36.40 -3.86
C GLN A 13 -6.85 -36.23 -4.31
N ASN A 14 -7.73 -37.17 -3.93
CA ASN A 14 -9.16 -37.14 -4.28
C ASN A 14 -9.98 -36.22 -3.37
N ILE A 15 -9.41 -35.83 -2.22
CA ILE A 15 -10.08 -35.05 -1.16
C ILE A 15 -9.51 -33.64 -1.10
N VAL A 16 -8.20 -33.48 -1.30
CA VAL A 16 -7.49 -32.21 -1.18
C VAL A 16 -6.83 -31.85 -2.51
N LYS A 17 -7.14 -30.66 -3.02
CA LYS A 17 -6.45 -30.08 -4.18
C LYS A 17 -5.57 -28.91 -3.73
N PRO A 18 -4.27 -28.90 -4.10
CA PRO A 18 -3.41 -27.76 -3.84
C PRO A 18 -3.88 -26.57 -4.68
N THR A 19 -4.23 -25.47 -4.01
CA THR A 19 -4.64 -24.23 -4.66
C THR A 19 -3.70 -23.12 -4.22
N TRP A 20 -3.21 -22.31 -5.16
CA TRP A 20 -2.51 -21.08 -4.81
C TRP A 20 -3.53 -20.05 -4.30
N LYS A 21 -3.59 -19.88 -2.98
CA LYS A 21 -4.34 -18.81 -2.36
C LYS A 21 -3.36 -17.69 -2.05
N ASN A 22 -3.63 -16.50 -2.58
CA ASN A 22 -2.89 -15.31 -2.13
C ASN A 22 -3.35 -15.04 -0.69
N PRO A 23 -2.47 -15.01 0.32
CA PRO A 23 -2.85 -14.77 1.70
C PRO A 23 -3.67 -13.47 1.85
N SER A 24 -3.31 -12.46 1.06
CA SER A 24 -3.98 -11.16 0.96
C SER A 24 -5.27 -11.15 0.12
N ARG A 25 -5.69 -12.28 -0.46
CA ARG A 25 -6.92 -12.34 -1.30
C ARG A 25 -8.20 -12.09 -0.50
N ASN A 26 -8.17 -12.34 0.80
CA ASN A 26 -9.35 -12.28 1.66
C ASN A 26 -9.43 -11.02 2.52
N GLU A 27 -8.37 -10.23 2.60
CA GLU A 27 -8.40 -8.97 3.31
C GLU A 27 -8.98 -7.89 2.41
N THR A 28 -10.05 -7.25 2.88
CA THR A 28 -10.67 -6.15 2.18
C THR A 28 -9.64 -5.03 2.04
N THR A 29 -9.48 -4.48 0.84
CA THR A 29 -8.53 -3.39 0.54
C THR A 29 -8.59 -2.23 1.55
N ASN A 30 -9.75 -1.98 2.14
CA ASN A 30 -9.94 -0.96 3.19
C ASN A 30 -9.20 -1.30 4.50
N VAL A 31 -9.17 -2.57 4.91
CA VAL A 31 -8.47 -3.02 6.13
C VAL A 31 -6.97 -2.83 5.95
N LEU A 32 -6.44 -3.27 4.80
CA LEU A 32 -5.04 -3.06 4.43
C LEU A 32 -4.68 -1.58 4.36
N LYS A 33 -5.56 -0.75 3.77
CA LYS A 33 -5.37 0.70 3.71
C LYS A 33 -5.25 1.28 5.12
N ASP A 34 -6.15 0.94 6.04
CA ASP A 34 -6.07 1.42 7.41
C ASP A 34 -4.78 0.96 8.12
N GLU A 35 -4.39 -0.31 7.95
CA GLU A 35 -3.16 -0.86 8.53
C GLU A 35 -1.90 -0.15 8.03
N TYR A 36 -1.73 0.00 6.72
CA TYR A 36 -0.53 0.63 6.17
C TYR A 36 -0.44 2.12 6.50
N PHE A 37 -1.56 2.86 6.42
CA PHE A 37 -1.54 4.29 6.75
C PHE A 37 -1.36 4.55 8.26
N SER A 38 -1.71 3.60 9.13
CA SER A 38 -1.43 3.69 10.58
C SER A 38 0.07 3.62 10.93
N GLN A 39 0.92 3.15 10.01
CA GLN A 39 2.37 3.06 10.21
C GLN A 39 3.10 4.38 9.86
N LEU A 40 2.37 5.36 9.32
CA LEU A 40 2.91 6.64 8.89
C LEU A 40 2.57 7.74 9.90
N GLU A 41 3.53 8.64 10.12
CA GLU A 41 3.27 9.89 10.83
C GLU A 41 2.39 10.83 9.98
N PRO A 42 1.56 11.70 10.59
CA PRO A 42 0.65 12.58 9.87
C PRO A 42 1.34 13.45 8.80
N GLU A 43 2.55 13.94 9.10
CA GLU A 43 3.36 14.73 8.16
C GLU A 43 3.80 13.91 6.94
N GLN A 44 4.11 12.62 7.14
CA GLN A 44 4.50 11.71 6.07
C GLN A 44 3.31 11.40 5.16
N VAL A 45 2.11 11.27 5.72
CA VAL A 45 0.87 11.12 4.94
C VAL A 45 0.64 12.35 4.08
N SER A 46 0.81 13.56 4.64
CA SER A 46 0.67 14.81 3.88
C SER A 46 1.65 14.90 2.71
N LEU A 47 2.93 14.57 2.96
CA LEU A 47 3.96 14.53 1.93
C LEU A 47 3.62 13.51 0.83
N LEU A 48 3.15 12.32 1.22
CA LEU A 48 2.76 11.25 0.30
C LEU A 48 1.59 11.70 -0.58
N MET A 49 0.56 12.30 0.00
CA MET A 49 -0.59 12.82 -0.76
C MET A 49 -0.18 13.92 -1.74
N ASN A 50 0.77 14.78 -1.38
CA ASN A 50 1.30 15.78 -2.30
C ASN A 50 2.10 15.15 -3.45
N MET A 51 2.93 14.14 -3.15
CA MET A 51 3.73 13.44 -4.14
C MET A 51 2.87 12.75 -5.21
N PHE A 52 1.77 12.13 -4.79
CA PHE A 52 0.86 11.38 -5.67
C PHE A 52 -0.34 12.20 -6.17
N LYS A 53 -0.37 13.52 -5.95
CA LYS A 53 -1.51 14.38 -6.28
C LYS A 53 -2.03 14.18 -7.70
N PHE A 54 -1.14 14.16 -8.69
CA PHE A 54 -1.51 14.00 -10.09
C PHE A 54 -2.00 12.59 -10.42
N ASP A 55 -1.43 11.56 -9.80
CA ASP A 55 -1.88 10.18 -9.97
C ASP A 55 -3.29 9.99 -9.38
N LEU A 56 -3.55 10.57 -8.20
CA LEU A 56 -4.89 10.55 -7.60
C LEU A 56 -5.94 11.17 -8.53
N GLU A 57 -5.63 12.31 -9.14
CA GLU A 57 -6.50 12.97 -10.13
C GLU A 57 -6.68 12.09 -11.39
N LEU A 58 -5.60 11.54 -11.92
CA LEU A 58 -5.61 10.70 -13.12
C LEU A 58 -6.47 9.44 -12.96
N PHE A 59 -6.44 8.82 -11.78
CA PHE A 59 -7.20 7.61 -11.48
C PHE A 59 -8.56 7.87 -10.84
N GLY A 60 -8.92 9.15 -10.61
CA GLY A 60 -10.20 9.54 -10.02
C GLY A 60 -10.33 9.21 -8.53
N TYR A 61 -9.22 9.13 -7.81
CA TYR A 61 -9.20 8.96 -6.36
C TYR A 61 -9.36 10.30 -5.64
N SER A 62 -10.15 10.31 -4.58
CA SER A 62 -10.37 11.49 -3.75
C SER A 62 -9.28 11.59 -2.67
N ALA A 63 -8.51 12.67 -2.67
CA ALA A 63 -7.54 12.95 -1.60
C ALA A 63 -8.21 13.03 -0.21
N LYS A 64 -9.49 13.42 -0.16
CA LYS A 64 -10.28 13.48 1.09
C LYS A 64 -10.40 12.14 1.79
N ASP A 65 -10.35 11.04 1.03
CA ASP A 65 -10.45 9.68 1.58
C ASP A 65 -9.20 9.29 2.40
N TYR A 66 -8.17 10.12 2.38
CA TYR A 66 -6.90 9.94 3.06
C TYR A 66 -6.59 11.05 4.07
N GLU A 67 -7.34 12.16 4.06
CA GLU A 67 -7.19 13.27 5.02
C GLU A 67 -7.33 12.80 6.48
N LYS A 68 -8.13 11.76 6.73
CA LYS A 68 -8.30 11.16 8.08
C LYS A 68 -7.00 10.61 8.70
N TYR A 69 -5.97 10.35 7.88
CA TYR A 69 -4.66 9.90 8.37
C TYR A 69 -3.66 11.06 8.52
N SER A 70 -3.99 12.27 8.03
CA SER A 70 -3.14 13.46 8.14
C SER A 70 -3.61 14.47 9.20
N THR A 71 -4.73 14.21 9.89
CA THR A 71 -5.41 15.13 10.83
C THR A 71 -4.62 15.50 12.10
N GLY A 72 -3.32 15.20 12.16
CA GLY A 72 -2.39 15.66 13.22
C GLY A 72 -1.36 16.71 12.76
N SER A 73 -1.26 17.02 11.46
CA SER A 73 -0.27 17.98 10.94
C SER A 73 -0.93 19.06 10.08
N GLU A 74 -0.91 20.32 10.54
CA GLU A 74 -1.12 21.47 9.67
C GLU A 74 0.14 21.68 8.81
N PHE A 75 0.23 20.95 7.70
CA PHE A 75 1.38 21.05 6.80
C PHE A 75 1.10 22.11 5.71
N SER A 76 1.81 23.24 5.77
CA SER A 76 1.72 24.29 4.75
C SER A 76 2.32 23.84 3.42
N LEU A 77 1.54 23.93 2.34
CA LEU A 77 1.93 23.64 0.96
C LEU A 77 3.08 24.52 0.43
N SER A 78 3.48 25.57 1.17
CA SER A 78 4.55 26.50 0.77
C SER A 78 5.97 25.91 0.84
N ASN A 79 6.17 24.77 1.53
CA ASN A 79 7.51 24.31 1.89
C ASN A 79 8.06 23.16 1.02
N LEU A 80 7.26 22.65 0.09
CA LEU A 80 7.68 21.59 -0.84
C LEU A 80 8.17 22.18 -2.15
N THR A 81 9.33 22.86 -2.10
CA THR A 81 10.10 23.12 -3.32
C THR A 81 10.72 21.80 -3.76
N CYS A 82 10.26 21.23 -4.87
CA CYS A 82 10.93 20.12 -5.54
C CYS A 82 12.36 20.57 -5.86
N LYS A 83 13.35 20.08 -5.11
CA LYS A 83 14.75 20.21 -5.50
C LYS A 83 14.95 19.26 -6.67
N THR A 84 14.83 19.79 -7.89
CA THR A 84 15.31 19.10 -9.08
C THR A 84 16.79 18.79 -8.88
N LYS A 85 17.16 17.51 -8.92
CA LYS A 85 18.54 17.03 -8.81
C LYS A 85 19.40 17.59 -9.94
N ASN A 86 19.97 18.78 -9.75
CA ASN A 86 20.96 19.38 -10.64
C ASN A 86 22.22 19.84 -9.89
N GLU A 87 22.51 19.26 -8.72
CA GLU A 87 23.76 19.51 -7.99
C GLU A 87 24.27 18.20 -7.39
N PHE A 88 24.95 17.42 -8.21
CA PHE A 88 25.86 16.34 -7.78
C PHE A 88 26.99 16.25 -8.81
N ILE A 89 27.86 17.26 -8.81
CA ILE A 89 29.24 17.16 -9.30
C ILE A 89 30.08 17.93 -8.30
N ASP A 90 30.86 17.20 -7.52
CA ASP A 90 32.23 17.52 -7.12
C ASP A 90 33.04 16.22 -7.22
#